data_AF-A0A7Y5NNK3-F1
#
_entry.id   AF-A0A7Y5NNK3-F1
#
_cell.length_a   1.000
_cell.length_b   1.000
_cell.length_c   1.000
_cell.angle_alpha   90.00
_cell.angle_beta   90.00
_cell.angle_gamma   90.00
#
_symmetry.space_group_name_H-M   'P 1'
#
loop_
_entity.id
_entity.type
_entity.pdbx_description
1 polymer ?
#
loop_
_entity_poly.entity_id
_entity_poly.type
_entity_poly.pdbx_seq_one_letter_code
_entity_poly.pdbx_strand_id
1 'polypeptide(L)'
;MSRWMKVALVALGLSVVPVSYALADNGDAAVAQGAKDGKKGNKKHFPMNGDQFVEKVDARMAKSKTRIDAKLDHKKVPADKQKEILSEFDRGSAKIHAAAVVAAKDGTVTADEAKSVRSLAKETRKAMREKYGIAKEGKGEGKGKKKGHKKGKGQPA
;
A
#
# COMPACT_ATOMS: atom_id res chain seq x y z
N MET A 1 -55.29 -4.63 -26.46
CA MET A 1 -55.35 -6.08 -26.78
C MET A 1 -54.07 -6.73 -26.30
N SER A 2 -54.25 -7.82 -25.55
CA SER A 2 -53.29 -8.52 -24.71
C SER A 2 -52.08 -9.12 -25.43
N ARG A 3 -50.98 -9.26 -24.67
CA ARG A 3 -49.99 -10.37 -24.68
C ARG A 3 -49.00 -10.08 -23.53
N TRP A 4 -49.32 -10.35 -22.27
CA TRP A 4 -49.25 -11.66 -21.58
C TRP A 4 -47.95 -12.43 -21.82
N MET A 5 -47.12 -12.39 -20.76
CA MET A 5 -46.27 -13.45 -20.20
C MET A 5 -45.26 -14.19 -21.10
N LYS A 6 -44.01 -14.17 -20.65
CA LYS A 6 -43.41 -15.30 -19.92
C LYS A 6 -42.11 -14.85 -19.24
N VAL A 7 -42.16 -14.78 -17.92
CA VAL A 7 -40.99 -14.74 -17.04
C VAL A 7 -40.37 -16.14 -17.08
N ALA A 8 -39.11 -16.25 -17.52
CA ALA A 8 -38.33 -17.48 -17.38
C ALA A 8 -37.32 -17.26 -16.25
N LEU A 9 -37.64 -17.83 -15.10
CA LEU A 9 -36.78 -17.90 -13.93
C LEU A 9 -35.91 -19.16 -14.09
N VAL A 10 -34.64 -18.97 -14.46
CA VAL A 10 -33.64 -20.05 -14.47
C VAL A 10 -32.85 -19.96 -13.17
N ALA A 11 -33.22 -20.81 -12.23
CA ALA A 11 -32.44 -21.11 -11.03
C ALA A 11 -31.61 -22.36 -11.28
N LEU A 12 -30.28 -22.24 -11.33
CA LEU A 12 -29.32 -23.37 -11.31
C LEU A 12 -27.90 -22.77 -11.22
N GLY A 13 -27.01 -23.04 -10.29
CA GLY A 13 -27.03 -23.71 -9.00
C GLY A 13 -25.72 -23.29 -8.31
N LEU A 14 -25.78 -22.86 -7.06
CA LEU A 14 -24.61 -22.48 -6.25
C LEU A 14 -23.95 -23.75 -5.70
N SER A 15 -22.83 -24.18 -6.28
CA SER A 15 -21.98 -25.20 -5.67
C SER A 15 -21.11 -24.56 -4.58
N VAL A 16 -21.55 -24.66 -3.33
CA VAL A 16 -20.73 -24.31 -2.17
C VAL A 16 -19.75 -25.46 -1.93
N VAL A 17 -18.46 -25.22 -2.15
CA VAL A 17 -17.40 -26.14 -1.71
C VAL A 17 -17.06 -25.80 -0.26
N PRO A 18 -17.20 -26.72 0.71
CA PRO A 18 -16.74 -26.49 2.07
C PRO A 18 -15.20 -26.52 2.08
N VAL A 19 -14.58 -25.37 2.32
CA VAL A 19 -13.17 -25.29 2.68
C VAL A 19 -13.06 -25.63 4.16
N SER A 20 -12.54 -26.81 4.47
CA SER A 20 -12.19 -27.21 5.82
C SER A 20 -11.01 -26.37 6.31
N TYR A 21 -11.25 -25.52 7.30
CA TYR A 21 -10.18 -24.87 8.07
C TYR A 21 -9.61 -25.89 9.05
N ALA A 22 -8.43 -26.42 8.77
CA ALA A 22 -7.65 -27.14 9.78
C ALA A 22 -7.09 -26.13 10.79
N LEU A 23 -7.66 -26.08 11.99
CA LEU A 23 -7.00 -25.54 13.17
C LEU A 23 -5.75 -26.39 13.46
N ALA A 24 -4.57 -25.81 13.26
CA ALA A 24 -3.35 -26.28 13.91
C ALA A 24 -3.14 -25.42 15.16
N ASP A 25 -3.53 -25.98 16.29
CA ASP A 25 -3.32 -25.48 17.63
C ASP A 25 -1.94 -25.96 18.16
N ASN A 26 -1.33 -25.11 18.99
CA ASN A 26 -0.19 -25.35 19.89
C ASN A 26 1.25 -25.33 19.37
N GLY A 27 1.93 -24.27 19.79
CA GLY A 27 3.37 -24.17 19.98
C GLY A 27 3.68 -22.94 20.81
N ASP A 28 3.25 -22.96 22.08
CA ASP A 28 3.59 -21.96 23.10
C ASP A 28 5.12 -21.96 23.32
N ALA A 29 5.74 -20.81 23.12
CA ALA A 29 7.07 -20.51 23.66
C ALA A 29 7.11 -19.02 24.00
N ALA A 30 6.73 -18.74 25.24
CA ALA A 30 6.84 -17.43 25.86
C ALA A 30 8.31 -17.02 26.12
N VAL A 31 8.47 -15.69 26.26
CA VAL A 31 9.54 -14.94 26.96
C VAL A 31 10.85 -14.65 26.21
N ALA A 32 11.05 -13.38 25.81
CA ALA A 32 11.93 -12.45 26.53
C ALA A 32 12.03 -11.09 25.83
N GLN A 33 11.85 -10.03 26.62
CA GLN A 33 12.12 -8.63 26.28
C GLN A 33 13.62 -8.38 26.14
N GLY A 34 14.02 -7.51 25.19
CA GLY A 34 15.39 -7.01 25.09
C GLY A 34 15.54 -6.01 23.96
N ALA A 35 15.47 -4.73 24.30
CA ALA A 35 15.48 -3.63 23.35
C ALA A 35 16.90 -3.21 22.92
N LYS A 36 16.93 -2.61 21.71
CA LYS A 36 17.81 -1.55 21.21
C LYS A 36 18.97 -1.91 20.26
N ASP A 37 18.84 -1.27 19.10
CA ASP A 37 19.85 -0.72 18.19
C ASP A 37 20.46 -1.61 17.09
N GLY A 38 19.96 -1.34 15.87
CA GLY A 38 20.88 -1.05 14.76
C GLY A 38 20.90 -2.00 13.57
N LYS A 39 19.87 -1.98 12.70
CA LYS A 39 20.06 -1.94 11.22
C LYS A 39 18.74 -1.82 10.46
N LYS A 40 18.79 -1.02 9.40
CA LYS A 40 17.81 -0.92 8.33
C LYS A 40 17.38 -2.32 7.85
N GLY A 41 16.07 -2.51 7.75
CA GLY A 41 15.48 -3.60 6.97
C GLY A 41 14.53 -4.42 7.80
N ASN A 42 13.32 -3.90 8.00
CA ASN A 42 12.18 -4.77 8.25
C ASN A 42 12.09 -5.70 7.02
N LYS A 43 12.74 -6.88 7.10
CA LYS A 43 12.50 -8.04 6.26
C LYS A 43 11.07 -8.48 6.58
N LYS A 44 10.09 -7.74 6.07
CA LYS A 44 8.68 -7.98 6.38
C LYS A 44 8.33 -9.34 5.80
N HIS A 45 8.26 -10.36 6.66
CA HIS A 45 7.63 -11.67 6.44
C HIS A 45 7.56 -12.13 4.98
N PHE A 46 8.71 -12.19 4.30
CA PHE A 46 8.79 -12.81 2.98
C PHE A 46 9.42 -14.20 3.15
N PRO A 47 8.94 -15.23 2.44
CA PRO A 47 7.82 -15.20 1.48
C PRO A 47 6.48 -14.94 2.17
N MET A 48 5.56 -14.25 1.48
CA MET A 48 4.19 -14.03 1.96
C MET A 48 3.16 -14.57 0.99
N ASN A 49 1.94 -14.82 1.46
CA ASN A 49 0.84 -15.23 0.61
C ASN A 49 0.51 -14.17 -0.47
N GLY A 50 0.26 -14.62 -1.70
CA GLY A 50 0.02 -13.79 -2.87
C GLY A 50 -1.24 -12.92 -2.77
N ASP A 51 -2.36 -13.49 -2.32
CA ASP A 51 -3.62 -12.75 -2.16
C ASP A 51 -3.47 -11.64 -1.12
N GLN A 52 -2.82 -11.95 0.02
CA GLN A 52 -2.50 -10.95 1.02
C GLN A 52 -1.57 -9.85 0.49
N PHE A 53 -0.72 -10.15 -0.50
CA PHE A 53 0.13 -9.15 -1.12
C PHE A 53 -0.67 -8.21 -2.02
N VAL A 54 -1.54 -8.76 -2.87
CA VAL A 54 -2.43 -8.00 -3.74
C VAL A 54 -3.35 -7.10 -2.91
N GLU A 55 -3.99 -7.63 -1.86
CA GLU A 55 -4.84 -6.86 -0.96
C GLU A 55 -4.07 -5.68 -0.31
N LYS A 56 -2.84 -5.92 0.14
CA LYS A 56 -1.98 -4.85 0.70
C LYS A 56 -1.60 -3.80 -0.34
N VAL A 57 -1.44 -4.18 -1.60
CA VAL A 57 -1.19 -3.25 -2.70
C VAL A 57 -2.44 -2.41 -2.96
N ASP A 58 -3.62 -3.02 -3.03
CA ASP A 58 -4.89 -2.35 -3.26
C ASP A 58 -5.25 -1.37 -2.13
N ALA A 59 -5.11 -1.80 -0.88
CA ALA A 59 -5.28 -0.95 0.28
C ALA A 59 -4.34 0.26 0.27
N ARG A 60 -3.11 0.10 -0.25
CA ARG A 60 -2.16 1.21 -0.42
C ARG A 60 -2.55 2.14 -1.55
N MET A 61 -3.10 1.64 -2.65
CA MET A 61 -3.57 2.45 -3.76
C MET A 61 -4.79 3.28 -3.34
N ALA A 62 -5.77 2.67 -2.67
CA ALA A 62 -6.93 3.38 -2.12
C ALA A 62 -6.51 4.52 -1.17
N LYS A 63 -5.61 4.24 -0.22
CA LYS A 63 -5.03 5.27 0.66
C LYS A 63 -4.21 6.34 -0.07
N SER A 64 -3.67 6.00 -1.24
CA SER A 64 -2.92 6.97 -2.04
C SER A 64 -3.86 7.89 -2.82
N LYS A 65 -4.97 7.35 -3.34
CA LYS A 65 -6.03 8.12 -4.03
C LYS A 65 -6.61 9.20 -3.11
N THR A 66 -7.06 8.81 -1.92
CA THR A 66 -7.60 9.77 -0.93
C THR A 66 -6.61 10.86 -0.54
N ARG A 67 -5.31 10.54 -0.47
CA ARG A 67 -4.26 11.53 -0.21
C ARG A 67 -3.97 12.45 -1.39
N ILE A 68 -4.18 11.98 -2.62
CA ILE A 68 -4.05 12.79 -3.82
C ILE A 68 -5.25 13.73 -3.88
N ASP A 69 -6.47 13.23 -3.73
CA ASP A 69 -7.69 14.03 -3.68
C ASP A 69 -7.57 15.17 -2.66
N ALA A 70 -7.27 14.83 -1.40
CA ALA A 70 -7.09 15.84 -0.35
C ALA A 70 -5.99 16.87 -0.67
N LYS A 71 -4.94 16.47 -1.39
CA LYS A 71 -3.86 17.39 -1.81
C LYS A 71 -4.28 18.28 -2.96
N LEU A 72 -5.03 17.75 -3.92
CA LEU A 72 -5.56 18.50 -5.04
C LEU A 72 -6.54 19.57 -4.55
N ASP A 73 -7.40 19.22 -3.61
CA ASP A 73 -8.33 20.13 -2.96
C ASP A 73 -7.60 21.20 -2.15
N HIS A 74 -6.65 20.80 -1.29
CA HIS A 74 -5.86 21.74 -0.49
C HIS A 74 -5.07 22.73 -1.37
N LYS A 75 -4.56 22.28 -2.51
CA LYS A 75 -3.85 23.13 -3.47
C LYS A 75 -4.77 23.89 -4.42
N LYS A 76 -6.09 23.74 -4.28
CA LYS A 76 -7.11 24.36 -5.13
C LYS A 76 -6.80 24.16 -6.62
N VAL A 77 -6.37 22.95 -6.96
CA VAL A 77 -6.06 22.60 -8.35
C VAL A 77 -7.36 22.68 -9.17
N PRO A 78 -7.37 23.29 -10.37
CA PRO A 78 -8.57 23.35 -11.21
C PRO A 78 -9.13 21.96 -11.52
N ALA A 79 -10.45 21.81 -11.51
CA ALA A 79 -11.13 20.52 -11.66
C ALA A 79 -10.67 19.71 -12.89
N ASP A 80 -10.38 20.38 -14.00
CA ASP A 80 -9.88 19.71 -15.22
C ASP A 80 -8.51 19.06 -15.00
N LYS A 81 -7.60 19.76 -14.29
CA LYS A 81 -6.29 19.23 -13.91
C LYS A 81 -6.42 18.15 -12.83
N GLN A 82 -7.39 18.26 -11.93
CA GLN A 82 -7.65 17.21 -10.94
C GLN A 82 -8.03 15.89 -11.62
N LYS A 83 -8.96 15.94 -12.59
CA LYS A 83 -9.37 14.78 -13.39
C LYS A 83 -8.19 14.18 -14.16
N GLU A 84 -7.32 14.99 -14.75
CA GLU A 84 -6.13 14.50 -15.46
C GLU A 84 -5.17 13.78 -14.51
N ILE A 85 -4.90 14.35 -13.33
CA ILE A 85 -4.02 13.77 -12.33
C ILE A 85 -4.60 12.46 -11.79
N LEU A 86 -5.91 12.40 -11.53
CA LEU A 86 -6.57 11.18 -11.06
C LEU A 86 -6.63 10.09 -12.12
N SER A 87 -6.91 10.45 -13.37
CA SER A 87 -6.84 9.51 -14.50
C SER A 87 -5.44 8.92 -14.64
N GLU A 88 -4.40 9.75 -14.53
CA GLU A 88 -3.01 9.26 -14.63
C GLU A 88 -2.62 8.40 -13.42
N PHE A 89 -3.12 8.74 -12.23
CA PHE A 89 -2.98 7.90 -11.04
C PHE A 89 -3.64 6.53 -11.24
N ASP A 90 -4.87 6.49 -11.76
CA ASP A 90 -5.62 5.26 -11.97
C ASP A 90 -4.90 4.37 -13.01
N ARG A 91 -4.36 4.95 -14.09
CA ARG A 91 -3.49 4.23 -15.06
C ARG A 91 -2.25 3.64 -14.42
N GLY A 92 -1.54 4.43 -13.60
CA GLY A 92 -0.37 3.95 -12.87
C GLY A 92 -0.71 2.84 -11.87
N SER A 93 -1.84 2.98 -11.18
CA SER A 93 -2.35 2.01 -10.21
C SER A 93 -2.71 0.69 -10.86
N ALA A 94 -3.38 0.71 -12.03
CA ALA A 94 -3.66 -0.50 -12.80
C ALA A 94 -2.40 -1.28 -13.17
N LYS A 95 -1.31 -0.59 -13.57
CA LYS A 95 -0.01 -1.23 -13.87
C LYS A 95 0.61 -1.88 -12.62
N ILE A 96 0.52 -1.21 -11.47
CA ILE A 96 1.06 -1.73 -10.20
C ILE A 96 0.23 -2.94 -9.74
N HIS A 97 -1.10 -2.88 -9.84
CA HIS A 97 -2.00 -3.98 -9.52
C HIS A 97 -1.71 -5.20 -10.40
N ALA A 98 -1.64 -5.00 -11.72
CA ALA A 98 -1.30 -6.09 -12.65
C ALA A 98 0.05 -6.72 -12.31
N ALA A 99 1.07 -5.91 -11.98
CA ALA A 99 2.37 -6.43 -11.54
C ALA A 99 2.28 -7.21 -10.22
N ALA A 100 1.42 -6.80 -9.29
CA ALA A 100 1.19 -7.51 -8.04
C ALA A 100 0.48 -8.85 -8.26
N VAL A 101 -0.52 -8.91 -9.14
CA VAL A 101 -1.20 -10.15 -9.53
C VAL A 101 -0.23 -11.09 -10.24
N VAL A 102 0.64 -10.58 -11.13
CA VAL A 102 1.68 -11.38 -11.78
C VAL A 102 2.66 -11.95 -10.76
N ALA A 103 3.10 -11.15 -9.78
CA ALA A 103 3.96 -11.62 -8.69
C ALA A 103 3.28 -12.66 -7.79
N ALA A 104 1.95 -12.63 -7.68
CA ALA A 104 1.17 -13.53 -6.84
C ALA A 104 0.76 -14.84 -7.54
N LYS A 105 1.12 -15.04 -8.83
CA LYS A 105 0.69 -16.21 -9.63
C LYS A 105 1.05 -17.55 -8.98
N ASP A 106 2.18 -17.61 -8.29
CA ASP A 106 2.68 -18.82 -7.64
C ASP A 106 2.10 -19.01 -6.23
N GLY A 107 1.09 -18.21 -5.84
CA GLY A 107 0.45 -18.23 -4.53
C GLY A 107 1.31 -17.65 -3.39
N THR A 108 2.59 -17.41 -3.64
CA THR A 108 3.51 -16.72 -2.72
C THR A 108 4.28 -15.64 -3.46
N VAL A 109 4.58 -14.56 -2.74
CA VAL A 109 5.38 -13.44 -3.24
C VAL A 109 6.67 -13.39 -2.45
N THR A 110 7.79 -13.40 -3.17
CA THR A 110 9.13 -13.27 -2.61
C THR A 110 9.49 -11.80 -2.36
N ALA A 111 10.57 -11.59 -1.61
CA ALA A 111 11.07 -10.24 -1.34
C ALA A 111 11.49 -9.50 -2.62
N ASP A 112 11.98 -10.21 -3.63
CA ASP A 112 12.48 -9.59 -4.86
C ASP A 112 11.35 -9.21 -5.82
N GLU A 113 10.32 -10.04 -5.94
CA GLU A 113 9.09 -9.69 -6.68
C GLU A 113 8.38 -8.50 -6.04
N ALA A 114 8.25 -8.50 -4.72
CA ALA A 114 7.69 -7.36 -4.00
C ALA A 114 8.52 -6.07 -4.17
N LYS A 115 9.86 -6.19 -4.26
CA LYS A 115 10.74 -5.05 -4.58
C LYS A 115 10.49 -4.53 -5.99
N SER A 116 10.31 -5.40 -6.97
CA SER A 116 10.02 -5.02 -8.36
C SER A 116 8.71 -4.23 -8.46
N VAL A 117 7.62 -4.75 -7.87
CA VAL A 117 6.33 -4.04 -7.78
C VAL A 117 6.51 -2.69 -7.08
N ARG A 118 7.30 -2.64 -6.01
CA ARG A 118 7.58 -1.39 -5.29
C ARG A 118 8.43 -0.41 -6.10
N SER A 119 9.37 -0.85 -6.93
CA SER A 119 10.16 0.03 -7.80
C SER A 119 9.26 0.67 -8.85
N LEU A 120 8.44 -0.15 -9.51
CA LEU A 120 7.41 0.31 -10.44
C LEU A 120 6.50 1.37 -9.81
N ALA A 121 6.03 1.12 -8.59
CA ALA A 121 5.21 2.08 -7.85
C ALA A 121 5.95 3.39 -7.50
N LYS A 122 7.27 3.37 -7.34
CA LYS A 122 8.07 4.59 -7.11
C LYS A 122 8.29 5.36 -8.40
N GLU A 123 8.60 4.67 -9.49
CA GLU A 123 8.86 5.26 -10.79
C GLU A 123 7.62 5.94 -11.34
N THR A 124 6.47 5.27 -11.32
CA THR A 124 5.16 5.86 -11.69
C THR A 124 4.84 7.12 -10.88
N ARG A 125 5.06 7.10 -9.56
CA ARG A 125 4.88 8.28 -8.70
C ARG A 125 5.88 9.39 -8.99
N LYS A 126 7.13 9.05 -9.32
CA LYS A 126 8.17 10.02 -9.67
C LYS A 126 7.79 10.70 -10.98
N ALA A 127 7.43 9.93 -12.01
CA ALA A 127 6.98 10.44 -13.30
C ALA A 127 5.77 11.37 -13.17
N MET A 128 4.76 11.01 -12.36
CA MET A 128 3.62 11.89 -12.10
C MET A 128 4.02 13.21 -11.41
N ARG A 129 4.95 13.16 -10.45
CA ARG A 129 5.43 14.38 -9.78
C ARG A 129 6.20 15.29 -10.71
N GLU A 130 7.02 14.71 -11.59
CA GLU A 130 7.77 15.44 -12.61
C GLU A 130 6.82 16.06 -13.63
N LYS A 131 5.82 15.32 -14.11
CA LYS A 131 4.84 15.79 -15.08
C LYS A 131 3.96 16.94 -14.55
N TYR A 132 3.47 16.82 -13.30
CA TYR A 132 2.50 17.78 -12.75
C TYR A 132 3.11 18.76 -11.74
N GLY A 133 4.43 18.77 -11.56
CA GLY A 133 5.12 19.69 -10.65
C GLY A 133 4.69 19.55 -9.18
N ILE A 134 4.18 18.39 -8.77
CA ILE A 134 3.75 18.14 -7.38
C ILE A 134 5.02 17.99 -6.53
N ALA A 135 5.58 19.11 -6.10
CA ALA A 135 6.82 19.18 -5.33
C ALA A 135 6.77 18.28 -4.09
N LYS A 136 7.93 17.72 -3.72
CA LYS A 136 8.16 17.11 -2.42
C LYS A 136 8.06 18.19 -1.35
N GLU A 137 6.87 18.43 -0.80
CA GLU A 137 6.77 19.07 0.51
C GLU A 137 7.42 18.13 1.53
N GLY A 138 8.64 18.49 1.97
CA GLY A 138 9.43 17.67 2.88
C GLY A 138 10.91 17.50 2.53
N LYS A 139 11.59 18.55 2.08
CA LYS A 139 12.93 18.86 2.60
C LYS A 139 12.86 20.30 3.10
N GLY A 140 12.39 20.48 4.33
CA GLY A 140 12.73 21.69 5.05
C GLY A 140 14.26 21.71 5.17
N GLU A 141 14.90 22.66 4.50
CA GLU A 141 16.14 23.24 5.00
C GLU A 141 15.83 23.80 6.40
N GLY A 142 16.12 23.00 7.41
CA GLY A 142 15.70 23.27 8.78
C GLY A 142 16.62 22.58 9.77
N LYS A 143 17.78 23.19 9.98
CA LYS A 143 18.69 23.06 11.12
C LYS A 143 19.39 21.70 11.31
N GLY A 144 20.60 21.65 10.75
CA GLY A 144 21.82 21.59 11.56
C GLY A 144 21.81 20.63 12.75
N LYS A 145 22.59 19.56 12.60
CA LYS A 145 23.30 18.89 13.69
C LYS A 145 23.81 19.94 14.69
N LYS A 146 23.22 20.03 15.88
CA LYS A 146 23.95 20.50 17.06
C LYS A 146 23.95 19.36 18.07
N LYS A 147 24.96 18.50 17.91
CA LYS A 147 25.52 17.71 19.02
C LYS A 147 25.93 18.73 20.09
N GLY A 148 25.12 18.87 21.12
CA GLY A 148 25.38 19.74 22.27
C GLY A 148 25.34 18.90 23.53
N HIS A 149 26.42 18.17 23.77
CA HIS A 149 26.74 17.59 25.07
C HIS A 149 26.95 18.77 26.03
N LYS A 150 25.93 19.13 26.82
CA LYS A 150 26.10 20.04 27.96
C LYS A 150 25.61 19.35 29.21
N LYS A 151 26.54 18.60 29.80
CA LYS A 151 26.53 18.13 31.18
C LYS A 151 26.32 19.37 32.06
N GLY A 152 25.10 19.58 32.54
CA GLY A 152 24.80 20.59 33.54
C GLY A 152 25.43 20.20 34.86
N LYS A 153 26.48 20.94 35.25
CA LYS A 153 26.98 20.99 36.62
C LYS A 153 26.01 21.84 37.46
N GLY A 154 25.85 21.45 38.73
CA GLY A 154 25.24 22.22 39.81
C GLY A 154 23.76 21.91 39.98
N GLN A 155 23.22 21.62 41.17
CA GLN A 155 23.58 21.85 42.59
C GLN A 155 22.70 20.87 43.43
N PRO A 156 22.60 20.87 44.78
CA PRO A 156 23.25 21.70 45.83
C PRO A 156 23.81 20.92 47.05
N ALA A 157 24.82 21.49 47.71
CA ALA A 157 24.97 21.60 49.18
C ALA A 157 26.16 22.52 49.46
#